data_AF-A0A8R1E163-F1
#
_entry.id   AF-A0A8R1E163-F1
#
_cell.length_a   1.000
_cell.length_b   1.000
_cell.length_c   1.000
_cell.angle_alpha   90.00
_cell.angle_beta   90.00
_cell.angle_gamma   90.00
#
_symmetry.space_group_name_H-M   'P 1'
#
loop_
_entity.id
_entity.type
_entity.pdbx_description
1 polymer ?
#
loop_
_entity_poly.entity_id
_entity_poly.type
_entity_poly.pdbx_seq_one_letter_code
_entity_poly.pdbx_strand_id
1 'polypeptide(L)'
;MQTNVWPTMKWNDYQMQWDPTEFDGIRTIRVPPDKVWLPDIVLFNNADGNYLVSFYSNVVVEHTGDMLWVPPAVYKSSCLIDVEFFPFDGNSQILPPTSSTIPLMAKYLLMTFVMNMITIMVSVIIINVYFRGPATHIMPAWVKTIFLKFLPVVFVMRRPESTEKELERMKREKRERRSMRSALKTFFRKNETRVGTSNEEKLSCDAKKAIEAIEYITTHLTHDNVFKRQREEWKFVSVVIDRLLLYLFFGVTTGGTMGILLSAPNVFEHVNQTSVIERLKQQAAEDMLNS
;
A
#
# COMPACT_ATOMS: atom_id res chain seq x y z
N MET A 1 15.55 22.18 -19.31
CA MET A 1 15.06 23.28 -18.45
C MET A 1 15.07 24.58 -19.26
N GLN A 2 14.04 25.43 -19.14
CA GLN A 2 13.98 26.73 -19.81
C GLN A 2 14.16 27.85 -18.77
N THR A 3 15.07 28.79 -19.04
CA THR A 3 15.40 29.90 -18.14
C THR A 3 15.49 31.21 -18.91
N ASN A 4 14.93 32.28 -18.34
CA ASN A 4 15.10 33.64 -18.83
C ASN A 4 16.25 34.26 -18.07
N VAL A 5 17.34 34.58 -18.77
CA VAL A 5 18.55 35.11 -18.17
C VAL A 5 19.04 36.37 -18.88
N TRP A 6 19.79 37.18 -18.15
CA TRP A 6 20.36 38.44 -18.61
C TRP A 6 21.88 38.34 -18.40
N PRO A 7 22.60 37.61 -19.27
CA PRO A 7 24.05 37.49 -19.18
C PRO A 7 24.67 38.88 -19.22
N THR A 8 25.41 39.22 -18.16
CA THR A 8 26.09 40.51 -18.04
C THR A 8 27.54 40.32 -18.46
N MET A 9 27.89 40.83 -19.63
CA MET A 9 29.24 40.75 -20.18
C MET A 9 29.92 42.10 -20.04
N LYS A 10 31.11 42.11 -19.45
CA LYS A 10 31.97 43.29 -19.34
C LYS A 10 33.36 42.95 -19.86
N TRP A 11 33.86 43.74 -20.80
CA TRP A 11 35.23 43.64 -21.30
C TRP A 11 35.78 45.05 -21.56
N ASN A 12 37.08 45.15 -21.84
CA ASN A 12 37.72 46.42 -22.17
C ASN A 12 38.29 46.33 -23.60
N ASP A 13 37.98 47.33 -24.42
CA ASP A 13 38.47 47.46 -25.78
C ASP A 13 39.29 48.75 -25.91
N TYR A 14 40.58 48.60 -26.20
CA TYR A 14 41.51 49.73 -26.31
C TYR A 14 41.24 50.61 -27.53
N GLN A 15 40.52 50.10 -28.55
CA GLN A 15 40.19 50.88 -29.75
C GLN A 15 39.00 51.83 -29.52
N MET A 16 38.22 51.60 -28.48
CA MET A 16 37.01 52.36 -28.14
C MET A 16 37.26 53.38 -27.02
N GLN A 17 38.48 53.91 -26.93
CA GLN A 17 38.86 54.94 -25.96
C GLN A 17 38.85 56.32 -26.62
N TRP A 18 38.34 57.33 -25.90
CA TRP A 18 38.38 58.72 -26.35
C TRP A 18 38.52 59.67 -25.16
N ASP A 19 39.02 60.88 -25.41
CA ASP A 19 39.03 61.94 -24.41
C ASP A 19 37.67 62.68 -24.43
N PRO A 20 36.89 62.68 -23.33
CA PRO A 20 35.63 63.41 -23.28
C PRO A 20 35.78 64.92 -23.56
N THR A 21 36.95 65.51 -23.31
CA THR A 21 37.17 66.94 -23.55
C THR A 21 37.15 67.30 -25.04
N GLU A 22 37.48 66.36 -25.93
CA GLU A 22 37.44 66.56 -27.39
C GLU A 22 36.03 66.38 -27.98
N PHE A 23 35.13 65.73 -27.23
CA PHE A 23 33.79 65.34 -27.69
C PHE A 23 32.68 65.87 -26.76
N ASP A 24 32.72 67.16 -26.42
CA ASP A 24 31.66 67.87 -25.68
C ASP A 24 31.27 67.19 -24.33
N GLY A 25 32.25 66.60 -23.65
CA GLY A 25 32.06 65.93 -22.36
C GLY A 25 31.35 64.57 -22.44
N ILE A 26 31.18 63.98 -23.62
CA ILE A 26 30.52 62.68 -23.78
C ILE A 26 31.38 61.59 -23.13
N ARG A 27 30.84 60.92 -22.11
CA ARG A 27 31.53 59.83 -21.37
C ARG A 27 31.05 58.44 -21.73
N THR A 28 29.83 58.31 -22.23
CA THR A 28 29.22 57.02 -22.54
C THR A 28 28.41 57.11 -23.83
N ILE A 29 28.53 56.10 -24.68
CA ILE A 29 27.75 55.98 -25.90
C ILE A 29 27.08 54.61 -25.96
N ARG A 30 25.97 54.51 -26.71
CA ARG A 30 25.29 53.24 -27.00
C ARG A 30 25.51 52.89 -28.45
N VAL A 31 26.22 51.80 -28.69
CA VAL A 31 26.58 51.38 -30.04
C VAL A 31 25.83 50.09 -30.39
N PRO A 32 25.28 49.98 -31.61
CA PRO A 32 24.72 48.73 -32.10
C PRO A 32 25.76 47.59 -32.10
N PRO A 33 25.33 46.35 -31.80
CA PRO A 33 26.23 45.20 -31.67
C PRO A 33 26.93 44.79 -32.99
N ASP A 34 26.42 45.20 -34.15
CA ASP A 34 27.00 44.95 -35.47
C ASP A 34 28.19 45.87 -35.81
N LYS A 35 28.45 46.89 -34.99
CA LYS A 35 29.51 47.90 -35.20
C LYS A 35 30.72 47.73 -34.29
N VAL A 36 30.64 46.81 -33.34
CA VAL A 36 31.67 46.57 -32.33
C VAL A 36 31.98 45.09 -32.26
N TRP A 37 33.19 44.75 -31.83
CA TRP A 37 33.53 43.36 -31.54
C TRP A 37 32.76 42.88 -30.29
N LEU A 38 32.28 41.64 -30.32
CA LEU A 38 31.55 41.01 -29.24
C LEU A 38 32.20 39.66 -28.87
N PRO A 39 32.19 39.28 -27.58
CA PRO A 39 32.61 37.95 -27.18
C PRO A 39 31.54 36.90 -27.51
N ASP A 40 31.92 35.84 -28.21
CA ASP A 40 31.05 34.71 -28.55
C ASP A 40 30.89 33.76 -27.35
N ILE A 41 30.00 34.11 -26.42
CA ILE A 41 29.67 33.26 -25.27
C ILE A 41 28.39 32.47 -25.56
N VAL A 42 28.50 31.15 -25.58
CA VAL A 42 27.40 30.23 -25.91
C VAL A 42 27.14 29.21 -24.80
N LEU A 43 25.88 28.79 -24.68
CA LEU A 43 25.49 27.73 -23.75
C LEU A 43 25.87 26.36 -24.34
N PHE A 44 26.88 25.70 -23.78
CA PHE A 44 27.34 24.40 -24.27
C PHE A 44 26.28 23.31 -24.13
N ASN A 45 25.58 23.25 -23.00
CA ASN A 45 24.55 22.23 -22.73
C ASN A 45 23.17 22.61 -23.32
N ASN A 46 23.12 23.30 -24.45
CA ASN A 46 21.86 23.69 -25.07
C ASN A 46 21.10 22.46 -25.62
N ALA A 47 19.79 22.40 -25.35
CA ALA A 47 18.90 21.33 -25.82
C ALA A 47 18.35 21.58 -27.24
N ASP A 48 18.28 22.84 -27.67
CA ASP A 48 17.61 23.25 -28.92
C ASP A 48 18.56 23.38 -30.11
N GLY A 49 19.89 23.31 -29.90
CA GLY A 49 20.90 23.46 -30.95
C GLY A 49 21.05 24.88 -31.54
N ASN A 50 20.23 25.84 -31.11
CA ASN A 50 20.36 27.26 -31.46
C ASN A 50 21.11 28.02 -30.37
N TYR A 51 22.39 28.32 -30.60
CA TYR A 51 23.29 28.94 -29.64
C TYR A 51 23.24 30.47 -29.61
N LEU A 52 22.47 31.10 -30.50
CA LEU A 52 22.41 32.55 -30.61
C LEU A 52 21.49 33.15 -29.54
N VAL A 53 21.83 34.36 -29.10
CA VAL A 53 21.00 35.17 -28.20
C VAL A 53 19.68 35.55 -28.87
N SER A 54 18.58 35.55 -28.09
CA SER A 54 17.23 35.83 -28.58
C SER A 54 17.06 37.28 -29.06
N PHE A 55 17.81 38.21 -28.47
CA PHE A 55 17.79 39.62 -28.86
C PHE A 55 19.15 40.27 -28.61
N TYR A 56 19.68 40.95 -29.63
CA TYR A 56 20.94 41.68 -29.54
C TYR A 56 20.68 43.12 -29.08
N SER A 57 20.91 43.40 -27.79
CA SER A 57 20.81 44.75 -27.24
C SER A 57 22.02 45.62 -27.64
N ASN A 58 21.85 46.94 -27.61
CA ASN A 58 22.99 47.86 -27.77
C ASN A 58 24.04 47.65 -26.68
N VAL A 59 25.31 47.84 -27.03
CA VAL A 59 26.45 47.81 -26.11
C VAL A 59 26.64 49.21 -25.55
N VAL A 60 26.82 49.31 -24.24
CA VAL A 60 27.18 50.57 -23.57
C VAL A 60 28.70 50.64 -23.54
N VAL A 61 29.26 51.67 -24.15
CA VAL A 61 30.71 51.91 -24.23
C VAL A 61 31.03 53.15 -23.40
N GLU A 62 31.99 53.05 -22.50
CA GLU A 62 32.53 54.16 -21.70
C GLU A 62 33.83 54.68 -22.32
N HIS A 63 34.13 55.97 -22.11
CA HIS A 63 35.31 56.65 -22.69
C HIS A 63 36.66 56.02 -22.30
N THR A 64 36.68 55.25 -21.21
CA THR A 64 37.82 54.46 -20.71
C THR A 64 38.08 53.19 -21.52
N GLY A 65 37.21 52.86 -22.47
CA GLY A 65 37.23 51.62 -23.25
C GLY A 65 36.46 50.47 -22.59
N ASP A 66 35.83 50.69 -21.43
CA ASP A 66 34.98 49.70 -20.77
C ASP A 66 33.67 49.51 -21.56
N MET A 67 33.39 48.26 -21.94
CA MET A 67 32.20 47.85 -22.69
C MET A 67 31.30 46.99 -21.81
N LEU A 68 30.00 47.28 -21.82
CA LEU A 68 28.97 46.53 -21.09
C LEU A 68 27.87 46.09 -22.05
N TRP A 69 27.63 44.79 -22.11
CA TRP A 69 26.59 44.19 -22.93
C TRP A 69 25.71 43.25 -22.10
N VAL A 70 24.39 43.48 -22.15
CA VAL A 70 23.40 42.72 -21.39
C VAL A 70 22.23 42.31 -22.29
N PRO A 71 22.40 41.33 -23.19
CA PRO A 71 21.33 40.84 -24.05
C PRO A 71 20.36 39.95 -23.25
N PRO A 72 19.04 40.09 -23.42
CA PRO A 72 18.09 39.14 -22.84
C PRO A 72 18.13 37.83 -23.64
N ALA A 73 18.30 36.71 -22.93
CA ALA A 73 18.41 35.38 -23.52
C ALA A 73 17.42 34.40 -22.89
N VAL A 74 16.77 33.59 -23.75
CA VAL A 74 16.02 32.42 -23.30
C VAL A 74 16.89 31.19 -23.51
N TYR A 75 17.49 30.69 -22.44
CA TYR A 75 18.31 29.50 -22.49
C TYR A 75 17.49 28.24 -22.24
N LYS A 76 17.66 27.26 -23.12
CA LYS A 76 17.10 25.92 -22.99
C LYS A 76 18.25 24.94 -22.73
N SER A 77 18.50 24.63 -21.47
CA SER A 77 19.55 23.68 -21.10
C SER A 77 19.04 22.24 -21.08
N SER A 78 19.88 21.33 -21.54
CA SER A 78 19.76 19.89 -21.34
C SER A 78 20.18 19.57 -19.91
N CYS A 79 19.23 19.06 -19.12
CA CYS A 79 19.46 18.56 -17.78
C CYS A 79 18.91 17.15 -17.69
N LEU A 80 19.68 16.23 -17.12
CA LEU A 80 19.22 14.88 -16.82
C LEU A 80 18.29 14.93 -15.60
N ILE A 81 17.09 14.37 -15.73
CA ILE A 81 16.11 14.30 -14.66
C ILE A 81 16.29 12.97 -13.94
N ASP A 82 16.53 13.01 -12.63
CA ASP A 82 16.48 11.83 -11.78
C ASP A 82 15.06 11.59 -11.27
N VAL A 83 14.45 10.52 -11.79
CA VAL A 83 13.09 10.11 -11.45
C VAL A 83 13.03 9.10 -10.32
N GLU A 84 14.17 8.78 -9.70
CA GLU A 84 14.21 7.79 -8.63
C GLU A 84 13.28 8.20 -7.50
N PHE A 85 13.32 9.44 -6.99
CA PHE A 85 12.52 9.89 -5.84
C PHE A 85 11.32 10.77 -6.18
N PHE A 86 10.91 10.83 -7.45
CA PHE A 86 9.76 11.62 -7.89
C PHE A 86 8.50 11.31 -7.04
N PRO A 87 7.70 12.29 -6.60
CA PRO A 87 7.78 13.75 -6.78
C PRO A 87 8.50 14.48 -5.61
N PHE A 88 9.26 13.76 -4.78
CA PHE A 88 9.99 14.31 -3.64
C PHE A 88 11.48 14.54 -3.97
N ASP A 89 11.81 14.62 -5.25
CA ASP A 89 13.16 14.88 -5.75
C ASP A 89 13.60 16.32 -5.42
N GLY A 90 14.56 16.44 -4.51
CA GLY A 90 15.20 17.71 -4.17
C GLY A 90 16.24 18.11 -5.21
N ASN A 91 15.81 18.43 -6.44
CA ASN A 91 16.58 19.07 -7.52
C ASN A 91 18.12 18.87 -7.46
N SER A 92 18.61 17.66 -7.70
CA SER A 92 20.02 17.41 -8.01
C SER A 92 20.12 16.94 -9.46
N GLN A 93 20.61 17.84 -10.32
CA GLN A 93 20.97 17.49 -11.69
C GLN A 93 22.15 16.51 -11.67
N ILE A 94 22.11 15.54 -12.59
CA ILE A 94 23.14 14.56 -13.00
C ILE A 94 22.81 13.11 -12.59
N LEU A 95 22.65 12.24 -13.60
CA LEU A 95 22.72 10.78 -13.47
C LEU A 95 24.06 10.26 -14.02
N PRO A 96 24.66 9.20 -13.46
CA PRO A 96 25.35 8.20 -14.26
C PRO A 96 24.33 7.26 -14.93
N PRO A 97 24.63 6.72 -16.13
CA PRO A 97 23.73 5.83 -16.82
C PRO A 97 23.76 4.46 -16.17
N THR A 98 22.74 4.11 -15.39
CA THR A 98 22.47 2.70 -15.11
C THR A 98 20.98 2.40 -15.12
N SER A 99 20.64 1.52 -16.05
CA SER A 99 19.39 0.80 -16.26
C SER A 99 18.96 -0.13 -15.11
N SER A 100 19.32 0.16 -13.87
CA SER A 100 19.17 -0.78 -12.74
C SER A 100 18.24 -0.33 -11.61
N THR A 101 17.69 0.89 -11.64
CA THR A 101 16.77 1.35 -10.58
C THR A 101 15.42 1.75 -11.16
N ILE A 102 14.38 0.99 -10.77
CA ILE A 102 12.98 1.27 -11.09
C ILE A 102 12.59 2.56 -10.33
N PRO A 103 11.94 3.57 -10.98
CA PRO A 103 11.47 4.78 -10.31
C PRO A 103 10.69 4.43 -9.03
N LEU A 104 10.88 5.16 -7.94
CA LEU A 104 10.23 4.81 -6.66
C LEU A 104 8.71 4.73 -6.85
N MET A 105 8.09 5.64 -7.63
CA MET A 105 6.69 5.56 -8.09
C MET A 105 6.29 4.21 -8.71
N ALA A 106 7.12 3.66 -9.60
CA ALA A 106 6.90 2.34 -10.17
C ALA A 106 7.11 1.21 -9.14
N LYS A 107 8.01 1.37 -8.15
CA LYS A 107 8.16 0.46 -7.01
C LYS A 107 6.93 0.47 -6.09
N TYR A 108 6.32 1.64 -5.83
CA TYR A 108 5.06 1.77 -5.08
C TYR A 108 3.89 1.09 -5.82
N LEU A 109 3.78 1.32 -7.14
CA LEU A 109 2.72 0.72 -7.95
C LEU A 109 2.86 -0.80 -8.03
N LEU A 110 4.09 -1.31 -8.17
CA LEU A 110 4.34 -2.75 -8.17
C LEU A 110 4.01 -3.38 -6.81
N MET A 111 4.41 -2.73 -5.71
CA MET A 111 4.08 -3.20 -4.37
C MET A 111 2.56 -3.20 -4.15
N THR A 112 1.87 -2.13 -4.54
CA THR A 112 0.40 -2.03 -4.45
C THR A 112 -0.29 -3.11 -5.29
N PHE A 113 0.25 -3.41 -6.47
CA PHE A 113 -0.25 -4.50 -7.32
C PHE A 113 -0.11 -5.86 -6.65
N VAL A 114 1.06 -6.14 -6.04
CA VAL A 114 1.29 -7.36 -5.26
C VAL A 114 0.33 -7.44 -4.08
N MET A 115 0.15 -6.35 -3.33
CA MET A 115 -0.80 -6.29 -2.21
C MET A 115 -2.23 -6.56 -2.68
N ASN A 116 -2.64 -5.98 -3.81
CA ASN A 116 -3.97 -6.22 -4.38
C ASN A 116 -4.17 -7.69 -4.78
N MET A 117 -3.16 -8.32 -5.39
CA MET A 117 -3.22 -9.76 -5.71
C MET A 117 -3.39 -10.62 -4.46
N ILE A 118 -2.69 -10.30 -3.37
CA ILE A 118 -2.87 -10.97 -2.08
C ILE A 118 -4.29 -10.76 -1.55
N THR A 119 -4.84 -9.55 -1.62
CA THR A 119 -6.22 -9.25 -1.21
C THR A 119 -7.25 -10.09 -1.97
N ILE A 120 -7.09 -10.21 -3.29
CA ILE A 120 -7.99 -10.98 -4.15
C ILE A 120 -7.90 -12.47 -3.78
N MET A 121 -6.69 -13.01 -3.60
CA MET A 121 -6.50 -14.41 -3.21
C MET A 121 -7.13 -14.72 -1.84
N VAL A 122 -6.93 -13.84 -0.86
CA VAL A 122 -7.56 -13.95 0.48
C VAL A 122 -9.08 -13.95 0.35
N SER A 123 -9.64 -13.05 -0.45
CA SER A 123 -11.10 -12.98 -0.69
C SER A 123 -11.65 -14.27 -1.30
N VAL A 124 -10.96 -14.85 -2.29
CA VAL A 124 -11.34 -16.14 -2.89
C VAL A 124 -11.28 -17.27 -1.88
N ILE A 125 -10.24 -17.30 -1.02
CA ILE A 125 -10.12 -18.31 0.05
C ILE A 125 -11.28 -18.17 1.05
N ILE A 126 -11.60 -16.95 1.48
CA ILE A 126 -12.70 -16.69 2.41
C ILE A 126 -14.02 -17.17 1.81
N ILE A 127 -14.31 -16.80 0.56
CA ILE A 127 -15.53 -17.21 -0.14
C ILE A 127 -15.59 -18.74 -0.27
N ASN A 128 -14.49 -19.38 -0.69
CA ASN A 128 -14.42 -20.84 -0.83
C ASN A 128 -14.66 -21.55 0.51
N VAL A 129 -14.09 -21.05 1.60
CA VAL A 129 -14.29 -21.61 2.94
C VAL A 129 -15.67 -21.27 3.50
N TYR A 130 -16.24 -20.11 3.18
CA TYR A 130 -17.58 -19.72 3.57
C TYR A 130 -18.64 -20.63 2.94
N PHE A 131 -18.46 -20.98 1.66
CA PHE A 131 -19.35 -21.91 0.96
C PHE A 131 -19.00 -23.40 1.19
N ARG A 132 -17.88 -23.72 1.85
CA ARG A 132 -17.63 -25.09 2.30
C ARG A 132 -18.66 -25.49 3.36
N GLY A 133 -19.53 -26.41 2.96
CA GLY A 133 -20.55 -27.00 3.81
C GLY A 133 -20.23 -28.45 4.20
N PRO A 134 -20.99 -29.02 5.15
CA PRO A 134 -20.81 -30.41 5.61
C PRO A 134 -21.14 -31.47 4.54
N ALA A 135 -21.80 -31.08 3.45
CA ALA A 135 -22.14 -31.99 2.35
C ALA A 135 -20.96 -32.32 1.42
N THR A 136 -19.93 -31.46 1.37
CA THR A 136 -18.80 -31.61 0.45
C THR A 136 -17.49 -31.97 1.16
N HIS A 137 -17.29 -31.53 2.40
CA HIS A 137 -16.06 -31.80 3.16
C HIS A 137 -16.34 -32.19 4.62
N ILE A 138 -15.69 -33.27 5.06
CA ILE A 138 -15.65 -33.69 6.46
C ILE A 138 -14.55 -32.89 7.17
N MET A 139 -14.89 -32.27 8.31
CA MET A 139 -13.95 -31.43 9.06
C MET A 139 -12.98 -32.30 9.88
N PRO A 140 -11.66 -32.26 9.60
CA PRO A 140 -10.68 -33.04 10.35
C PRO A 140 -10.62 -32.64 11.83
N ALA A 141 -10.27 -33.59 12.70
CA ALA A 141 -10.22 -33.36 14.15
C ALA A 141 -9.20 -32.28 14.56
N TRP A 142 -8.08 -32.18 13.84
CA TRP A 142 -7.07 -31.15 14.07
C TRP A 142 -7.62 -29.74 13.73
N VAL A 143 -8.38 -29.60 12.62
CA VAL A 143 -9.02 -28.34 12.23
C VAL A 143 -10.01 -27.89 13.30
N LYS A 144 -10.80 -28.82 13.84
CA LYS A 144 -11.71 -28.51 14.96
C LYS A 144 -10.97 -27.98 16.18
N THR A 145 -9.81 -28.54 16.48
CA THR A 145 -9.05 -28.13 17.67
C THR A 145 -8.45 -26.73 17.48
N ILE A 146 -7.86 -26.45 16.32
CA ILE A 146 -7.25 -25.14 16.04
C ILE A 146 -8.32 -24.05 15.90
N PHE A 147 -9.32 -24.25 15.04
CA PHE A 147 -10.29 -23.20 14.69
C PHE A 147 -11.45 -23.04 15.69
N LEU A 148 -11.84 -24.10 16.41
CA LEU A 148 -12.95 -24.01 17.37
C LEU A 148 -12.51 -23.86 18.83
N LYS A 149 -11.26 -24.18 19.18
CA LYS A 149 -10.78 -24.09 20.58
C LYS A 149 -9.64 -23.09 20.77
N PHE A 150 -8.63 -23.10 19.90
CA PHE A 150 -7.44 -22.25 20.11
C PHE A 150 -7.62 -20.82 19.57
N LEU A 151 -7.94 -20.68 18.29
CA LEU A 151 -8.02 -19.36 17.62
C LEU A 151 -9.09 -18.40 18.19
N PRO A 152 -10.29 -18.84 18.58
CA PRO A 152 -11.28 -17.94 19.18
C PRO A 152 -10.82 -17.34 20.51
N VAL A 153 -9.98 -18.06 21.26
CA VAL A 153 -9.41 -17.58 22.53
C VAL A 153 -8.33 -16.53 22.27
N VAL A 154 -7.46 -16.78 21.27
CA VAL A 154 -6.42 -15.81 20.85
C VAL A 154 -7.04 -14.51 20.35
N PHE A 155 -8.13 -14.59 19.58
CA PHE A 155 -8.80 -13.41 19.01
C PHE A 155 -9.93 -12.84 19.88
N VAL A 156 -10.09 -13.30 21.12
CA VAL A 156 -11.13 -12.86 22.07
C VAL A 156 -12.53 -12.87 21.42
N MET A 157 -12.81 -13.90 20.62
CA MET A 157 -14.05 -14.01 19.88
C MET A 157 -15.09 -14.76 20.70
N ARG A 158 -16.24 -14.11 20.96
CA ARG A 158 -17.37 -14.80 21.60
C ARG A 158 -17.97 -15.81 20.62
N ARG A 159 -18.12 -17.05 21.10
CA ARG A 159 -18.82 -18.11 20.38
C ARG A 159 -20.29 -17.69 20.15
N PRO A 160 -20.91 -17.97 19.00
CA PRO A 160 -22.30 -17.60 18.74
C PRO A 160 -23.25 -18.17 19.80
N GLU A 161 -24.18 -17.32 20.27
CA GLU A 161 -25.12 -17.66 21.35
C GLU A 161 -25.99 -18.90 21.06
N SER A 162 -26.27 -19.19 19.77
CA SER A 162 -27.07 -20.36 19.39
C SER A 162 -26.43 -21.66 19.87
N THR A 163 -25.12 -21.81 19.68
CA THR A 163 -24.39 -23.02 20.08
C THR A 163 -24.30 -23.17 21.60
N GLU A 164 -24.20 -22.06 22.32
CA GLU A 164 -24.17 -22.06 23.80
C GLU A 164 -25.54 -22.42 24.39
N LYS A 165 -26.61 -21.80 23.86
CA LYS A 165 -28.00 -22.13 24.20
C LYS A 165 -28.33 -23.60 23.89
N GLU A 166 -27.85 -24.11 22.75
CA GLU A 166 -28.08 -25.49 22.34
C GLU A 166 -27.27 -26.50 23.18
N LEU A 167 -26.04 -26.15 23.59
CA LEU A 167 -25.26 -26.93 24.53
C LEU A 167 -25.93 -27.01 25.90
N GLU A 168 -26.46 -25.89 26.40
CA GLU A 168 -27.23 -25.84 27.65
C GLU A 168 -28.54 -26.63 27.55
N ARG A 169 -29.24 -26.54 26.42
CA ARG A 169 -30.44 -27.36 26.14
C ARG A 169 -30.10 -28.85 26.14
N MET A 170 -29.01 -29.26 25.48
CA MET A 170 -28.55 -30.65 25.51
C MET A 170 -28.13 -31.12 26.91
N LYS A 171 -27.53 -30.25 27.74
CA LYS A 171 -27.22 -30.58 29.15
C LYS A 171 -28.50 -30.77 29.96
N ARG A 172 -29.51 -29.91 29.77
CA ARG A 172 -30.83 -30.04 30.40
C ARG A 172 -31.52 -31.33 29.98
N GLU A 173 -31.62 -31.59 28.68
CA GLU A 173 -32.21 -32.82 28.15
C GLU A 173 -31.48 -34.09 28.63
N LYS A 174 -30.14 -34.07 28.76
CA LYS A 174 -29.38 -35.18 29.35
C LYS A 174 -29.73 -35.38 30.83
N ARG A 175 -29.87 -34.31 31.61
CA ARG A 175 -30.28 -34.39 33.02
C ARG A 175 -31.71 -34.94 33.13
N GLU A 176 -32.62 -34.47 32.30
CA GLU A 176 -34.00 -34.95 32.24
C GLU A 176 -34.07 -36.42 31.84
N ARG A 177 -33.37 -36.85 30.79
CA ARG A 177 -33.31 -38.27 30.40
C ARG A 177 -32.74 -39.15 31.50
N ARG A 178 -31.73 -38.69 32.24
CA ARG A 178 -31.19 -39.43 33.39
C ARG A 178 -32.23 -39.54 34.51
N SER A 179 -32.88 -38.42 34.84
CA SER A 179 -33.97 -38.37 35.84
C SER A 179 -35.14 -39.28 35.46
N MET A 180 -35.59 -39.22 34.21
CA MET A 180 -36.67 -40.01 33.66
C MET A 180 -36.31 -41.50 33.63
N ARG A 181 -35.08 -41.87 33.27
CA ARG A 181 -34.61 -43.27 33.37
C ARG A 181 -34.59 -43.76 34.82
N SER A 182 -34.14 -42.95 35.78
CA SER A 182 -34.20 -43.33 37.20
C SER A 182 -35.64 -43.46 37.69
N ALA A 183 -36.53 -42.55 37.30
CA ALA A 183 -37.95 -42.60 37.65
C ALA A 183 -38.62 -43.85 37.06
N LEU A 184 -38.40 -44.11 35.76
CA LEU A 184 -38.92 -45.27 35.04
C LEU A 184 -38.41 -46.58 35.67
N LYS A 185 -37.12 -46.67 35.99
CA LYS A 185 -36.52 -47.83 36.67
C LYS A 185 -37.13 -48.06 38.05
N THR A 186 -37.43 -46.98 38.78
CA THR A 186 -38.11 -47.04 40.09
C THR A 186 -39.57 -47.45 39.95
N PHE A 187 -40.24 -46.98 38.89
CA PHE A 187 -41.63 -47.31 38.58
C PHE A 187 -41.80 -48.78 38.20
N PHE A 188 -40.97 -49.30 37.27
CA PHE A 188 -40.96 -50.71 36.91
C PHE A 188 -40.64 -51.61 38.11
N ARG A 189 -39.63 -51.26 38.93
CA ARG A 189 -39.30 -52.02 40.15
C ARG A 189 -40.47 -52.10 41.14
N LYS A 190 -41.31 -51.06 41.20
CA LYS A 190 -42.52 -51.01 42.04
C LYS A 190 -43.70 -51.80 41.43
N ASN A 191 -43.76 -51.89 40.10
CA ASN A 191 -44.78 -52.66 39.40
C ASN A 191 -44.47 -54.17 39.40
N GLU A 192 -43.18 -54.52 39.34
CA GLU A 192 -42.67 -55.90 39.42
C GLU A 192 -42.93 -56.54 40.80
N THR A 193 -43.07 -55.73 41.86
CA THR A 193 -43.50 -56.20 43.19
C THR A 193 -45.03 -56.37 43.33
N ARG A 194 -45.83 -55.90 42.35
CA ARG A 194 -47.30 -56.00 42.36
C ARG A 194 -47.87 -56.99 41.34
N VAL A 195 -47.12 -57.34 40.30
CA VAL A 195 -47.60 -58.20 39.22
C VAL A 195 -46.81 -59.52 39.25
N GLY A 196 -47.16 -60.36 40.21
CA GLY A 196 -47.10 -61.80 39.99
C GLY A 196 -48.29 -62.17 39.12
N THR A 197 -48.04 -62.92 38.04
CA THR A 197 -49.03 -63.48 37.09
C THR A 197 -49.83 -62.50 36.23
N SER A 198 -49.41 -62.29 34.97
CA SER A 198 -50.25 -62.51 33.76
C SER A 198 -49.61 -61.95 32.47
N ASN A 199 -49.54 -62.81 31.45
CA ASN A 199 -49.57 -62.60 30.00
C ASN A 199 -48.68 -61.54 29.34
N GLU A 200 -47.79 -62.01 28.44
CA GLU A 200 -47.17 -61.21 27.38
C GLU A 200 -48.26 -60.59 26.48
N GLU A 201 -48.69 -59.38 26.80
CA GLU A 201 -49.50 -58.56 25.90
C GLU A 201 -48.69 -58.24 24.64
N LYS A 202 -48.96 -58.98 23.57
CA LYS A 202 -48.50 -58.64 22.22
C LYS A 202 -49.00 -57.26 21.86
N LEU A 203 -48.08 -56.30 21.77
CA LEU A 203 -48.32 -54.93 21.35
C LEU A 203 -49.17 -54.89 20.06
N SER A 204 -50.28 -54.14 20.08
CA SER A 204 -51.21 -54.00 18.94
C SER A 204 -50.49 -53.57 17.65
N CYS A 205 -50.97 -54.04 16.49
CA CYS A 205 -50.39 -53.71 15.18
C CYS A 205 -50.29 -52.19 14.94
N ASP A 206 -51.28 -51.43 15.39
CA ASP A 206 -51.29 -49.97 15.26
C ASP A 206 -50.23 -49.30 16.14
N ALA A 207 -49.97 -49.85 17.32
CA ALA A 207 -48.91 -49.37 18.20
C ALA A 207 -47.52 -49.66 17.60
N LYS A 208 -47.33 -50.80 16.93
CA LYS A 208 -46.08 -51.10 16.19
C LYS A 208 -45.85 -50.13 15.05
N LYS A 209 -46.88 -49.85 14.23
CA LYS A 209 -46.80 -48.85 13.15
C LYS A 209 -46.50 -47.44 13.68
N ALA A 210 -47.11 -47.06 14.80
CA ALA A 210 -46.85 -45.78 15.44
C ALA A 210 -45.41 -45.67 15.96
N ILE A 211 -44.88 -46.73 16.57
CA ILE A 211 -43.49 -46.79 17.04
C ILE A 211 -42.52 -46.68 15.87
N GLU A 212 -42.76 -47.40 14.77
CA GLU A 212 -41.93 -47.34 13.56
C GLU A 212 -41.94 -45.92 12.94
N ALA A 213 -43.11 -45.28 12.88
CA ALA A 213 -43.23 -43.89 12.41
C ALA A 213 -42.47 -42.90 13.33
N ILE A 214 -42.57 -43.08 14.66
CA ILE A 214 -41.83 -42.25 15.63
C ILE A 214 -40.32 -42.48 15.51
N GLU A 215 -39.88 -43.72 15.31
CA GLU A 215 -38.47 -44.06 15.10
C GLU A 215 -37.93 -43.40 13.83
N TYR A 216 -38.68 -43.46 12.72
CA TYR A 216 -38.33 -42.78 11.49
C TYR A 216 -38.24 -41.25 11.67
N ILE A 217 -39.24 -40.63 12.31
CA ILE A 217 -39.23 -39.19 12.56
C ILE A 217 -38.04 -38.80 13.45
N THR A 218 -37.78 -39.59 14.50
CA THR A 218 -36.70 -39.31 15.46
C THR A 218 -35.32 -39.48 14.80
N THR A 219 -35.13 -40.51 13.99
CA THR A 219 -33.89 -40.73 13.24
C THR A 219 -33.67 -39.63 12.20
N HIS A 220 -34.71 -39.20 11.49
CA HIS A 220 -34.62 -38.10 10.54
C HIS A 220 -34.30 -36.76 11.23
N LEU A 221 -35.01 -36.42 12.31
CA LEU A 221 -34.75 -35.20 13.08
C LEU A 221 -33.34 -35.18 13.68
N THR A 222 -32.85 -36.31 14.19
CA THR A 222 -31.49 -36.39 14.74
C THR A 222 -30.44 -36.21 13.66
N HIS A 223 -30.63 -36.82 12.48
CA HIS A 223 -29.77 -36.62 11.33
C HIS A 223 -29.75 -35.14 10.89
N ASP A 224 -30.92 -34.52 10.71
CA ASP A 224 -31.05 -33.11 10.35
C ASP A 224 -30.38 -32.16 11.36
N ASN A 225 -30.54 -32.44 12.66
CA ASN A 225 -29.90 -31.66 13.72
C ASN A 225 -28.36 -31.79 13.66
N VAL A 226 -27.83 -32.98 13.38
CA VAL A 226 -26.38 -33.18 13.20
C VAL A 226 -25.87 -32.40 11.99
N PHE A 227 -26.59 -32.44 10.87
CA PHE A 227 -26.24 -31.68 9.66
C PHE A 227 -26.28 -30.16 9.88
N LYS A 228 -27.30 -29.64 10.58
CA LYS A 228 -27.37 -28.22 10.96
C LYS A 228 -26.19 -27.82 11.82
N ARG A 229 -25.89 -28.60 12.86
CA ARG A 229 -24.76 -28.33 13.76
C ARG A 229 -23.41 -28.31 13.03
N GLN A 230 -23.16 -29.27 12.14
CA GLN A 230 -21.92 -29.28 11.36
C GLN A 230 -21.83 -28.06 10.42
N ARG A 231 -22.95 -27.64 9.84
CA ARG A 231 -23.01 -26.42 9.01
C ARG A 231 -22.69 -25.17 9.83
N GLU A 232 -23.21 -25.06 11.05
CA GLU A 232 -22.90 -23.96 11.95
C GLU A 232 -21.43 -23.97 12.39
N GLU A 233 -20.84 -25.14 12.64
CA GLU A 233 -19.40 -25.27 12.93
C GLU A 233 -18.55 -24.73 11.76
N TRP A 234 -18.89 -25.09 10.51
CA TRP A 234 -18.20 -24.56 9.32
C TRP A 234 -18.36 -23.06 9.12
N LYS A 235 -19.57 -22.53 9.35
CA LYS A 235 -19.81 -21.07 9.29
C LYS A 235 -19.03 -20.32 10.37
N PHE A 236 -18.90 -20.89 11.56
CA PHE A 236 -18.09 -20.26 12.60
C PHE A 236 -16.61 -20.30 12.23
N VAL A 237 -16.13 -21.40 11.66
CA VAL A 237 -14.75 -21.53 11.17
C VAL A 237 -14.45 -20.50 10.09
N SER A 238 -15.36 -20.24 9.15
CA SER A 238 -15.17 -19.21 8.12
C SER A 238 -15.07 -17.81 8.72
N VAL A 239 -15.88 -17.50 9.75
CA VAL A 239 -15.81 -16.22 10.48
C VAL A 239 -14.49 -16.06 11.26
N VAL A 240 -13.96 -17.14 11.85
CA VAL A 240 -12.66 -17.12 12.53
C VAL A 240 -11.51 -16.95 11.54
N ILE A 241 -11.58 -17.62 10.39
CA ILE A 241 -10.60 -17.50 9.30
C ILE A 241 -10.61 -16.09 8.73
N ASP A 242 -11.78 -15.49 8.53
CA ASP A 242 -11.93 -14.10 8.11
C ASP A 242 -11.16 -13.16 9.05
N ARG A 243 -11.34 -13.28 10.37
CA ARG A 243 -10.58 -12.47 11.34
C ARG A 243 -9.07 -12.72 11.28
N LEU A 244 -8.64 -13.97 11.20
CA LEU A 244 -7.22 -14.32 11.11
C LEU A 244 -6.57 -13.71 9.86
N LEU A 245 -7.24 -13.86 8.71
CA LEU A 245 -6.75 -13.35 7.44
C LEU A 245 -6.80 -11.82 7.38
N LEU A 246 -7.79 -11.18 8.00
CA LEU A 246 -7.86 -9.73 8.15
C LEU A 246 -6.70 -9.18 9.00
N TYR A 247 -6.35 -9.82 10.12
CA TYR A 247 -5.20 -9.39 10.91
C TYR A 247 -3.87 -9.59 10.18
N LEU A 248 -3.72 -10.70 9.46
CA LEU A 248 -2.56 -10.94 8.60
C LEU A 248 -2.47 -9.88 7.49
N PHE A 249 -3.60 -9.58 6.82
CA PHE A 249 -3.68 -8.55 5.79
C PHE A 249 -3.35 -7.16 6.34
N PHE A 250 -3.90 -6.80 7.50
CA PHE A 250 -3.61 -5.53 8.15
C PHE A 250 -2.12 -5.40 8.51
N GLY A 251 -1.51 -6.47 9.02
CA GLY A 251 -0.08 -6.50 9.32
C GLY A 251 0.79 -6.34 8.08
N VAL A 252 0.46 -7.07 7.00
CA VAL A 252 1.18 -6.99 5.72
C VAL A 252 1.00 -5.61 5.07
N THR A 253 -0.20 -5.04 5.10
CA THR A 253 -0.48 -3.70 4.55
C THR A 253 0.22 -2.62 5.37
N THR A 254 0.14 -2.67 6.70
CA THR A 254 0.80 -1.69 7.58
C THR A 254 2.31 -1.77 7.48
N GLY A 255 2.88 -2.99 7.51
CA GLY A 255 4.30 -3.22 7.34
C GLY A 255 4.79 -2.81 5.96
N GLY A 256 3.99 -3.06 4.93
CA GLY A 256 4.24 -2.64 3.56
C GLY A 256 4.27 -1.13 3.41
N THR A 257 3.25 -0.43 3.89
CA THR A 257 3.18 1.05 3.91
C THR A 257 4.31 1.66 4.73
N MET A 258 4.64 1.07 5.89
CA MET A 258 5.75 1.53 6.73
C MET A 258 7.11 1.31 6.07
N GLY A 259 7.35 0.14 5.48
CA GLY A 259 8.61 -0.16 4.77
C GLY A 259 8.80 0.74 3.56
N ILE A 260 7.71 1.07 2.88
CA ILE A 260 7.67 2.06 1.82
C ILE A 260 8.04 3.46 2.33
N LEU A 261 7.43 3.90 3.44
CA LEU A 261 7.62 5.25 3.98
C LEU A 261 9.04 5.42 4.56
N LEU A 262 9.62 4.36 5.13
CA LEU A 262 11.00 4.32 5.59
C LEU A 262 12.01 4.20 4.44
N SER A 263 11.60 3.69 3.27
CA SER A 263 12.44 3.63 2.07
C SER A 263 12.57 4.98 1.35
N ALA A 264 11.82 6.01 1.79
CA ALA A 264 11.98 7.37 1.31
C ALA A 264 12.87 8.16 2.30
N PRO A 265 14.21 8.09 2.16
CA PRO A 265 15.15 8.71 3.11
C PRO A 265 14.97 10.24 3.22
N ASN A 266 14.41 10.88 2.19
CA ASN A 266 14.37 12.34 2.08
C ASN A 266 13.02 12.98 2.44
N VAL A 267 12.00 12.23 2.88
CA VAL A 267 10.68 12.80 3.23
C VAL A 267 10.77 13.82 4.38
N PHE A 268 11.75 13.66 5.28
CA PHE A 268 11.94 14.53 6.43
C PHE A 268 13.27 15.29 6.40
N GLU A 269 14.05 15.19 5.32
CA GLU A 269 15.34 15.88 5.25
C GLU A 269 15.11 17.34 4.86
N HIS A 270 15.31 18.24 5.81
CA HIS A 270 15.21 19.68 5.58
C HIS A 270 16.48 20.13 4.84
N VAL A 271 16.44 20.13 3.51
CA VAL A 271 17.58 20.52 2.68
C VAL A 271 17.88 22.00 2.89
N ASN A 272 18.98 22.29 3.59
CA ASN A 272 19.45 23.64 3.81
C ASN A 272 20.18 24.14 2.55
N GLN A 273 19.39 24.75 1.66
CA GLN A 273 19.75 25.12 0.28
C GLN A 273 21.06 25.93 0.17
N THR A 274 21.38 26.73 1.20
CA THR A 274 22.60 27.55 1.26
C THR A 274 23.88 26.72 1.22
N SER A 275 23.90 25.58 1.92
CA SER A 275 25.09 24.71 2.00
C SER A 275 25.37 23.93 0.71
N VAL A 276 24.32 23.64 -0.06
CA VAL A 276 24.43 22.98 -1.37
C VAL A 276 24.95 23.97 -2.41
N ILE A 277 24.45 25.20 -2.38
CA ILE A 277 24.90 26.28 -3.27
C ILE A 277 26.39 26.60 -3.04
N GLU A 278 26.86 26.62 -1.79
CA GLU A 278 28.29 26.84 -1.50
C GLU A 278 29.19 25.73 -2.06
N ARG A 279 28.80 24.47 -1.91
CA ARG A 279 29.57 23.34 -2.48
C ARG A 279 29.63 23.40 -4.00
N LEU A 280 28.51 23.70 -4.66
CA LEU A 280 28.47 23.85 -6.12
C LEU A 280 29.31 25.03 -6.61
N LYS A 281 29.34 26.15 -5.86
CA LYS A 281 30.23 27.27 -6.15
C LYS A 281 31.71 26.92 -6.03
N GLN A 282 32.08 26.17 -4.99
CA GLN A 282 33.47 25.71 -4.80
C GLN A 282 33.91 24.76 -5.92
N GLN A 283 33.04 23.82 -6.28
CA GLN A 283 33.34 22.83 -7.31
C GLN A 283 33.45 23.48 -8.71
N ALA A 284 32.57 24.44 -9.02
CA ALA A 284 32.69 25.24 -10.24
C ALA A 284 33.97 26.10 -10.27
N ALA A 285 34.44 26.58 -9.11
CA ALA A 285 35.68 27.34 -9.01
C ALA A 285 36.93 26.45 -9.20
N GLU A 286 36.91 25.20 -8.70
CA GLU A 286 37.97 24.21 -8.94
C GLU A 286 38.02 23.78 -10.41
N ASP A 287 36.86 23.56 -11.04
CA ASP A 287 36.79 23.19 -12.46
C ASP A 287 37.31 24.31 -13.38
N MET A 288 37.10 25.58 -13.02
CA MET A 288 37.69 26.73 -13.75
C MET A 288 39.20 26.86 -13.55
N LEU A 289 39.76 26.35 -12.46
CA LEU A 289 41.20 26.41 -12.16
C LEU A 289 41.99 25.29 -12.86
N ASN A 290 41.32 24.18 -13.20
CA ASN A 290 41.90 23.01 -13.86
C ASN A 290 41.66 22.96 -15.38
N SER A 291 41.03 23.98 -15.96
CA SER A 291 40.75 24.16 -17.39
C SER A 291 41.64 25.24 -17.98
#